data_AF-A0A7V9KI11-F1
#
_entry.id   AF-A0A7V9KI11-F1
#
_cell.length_a   1.000
_cell.length_b   1.000
_cell.length_c   1.000
_cell.angle_alpha   90.00
_cell.angle_beta   90.00
_cell.angle_gamma   90.00
#
_symmetry.space_group_name_H-M   'P 1'
#
loop_
_entity.id
_entity.type
_entity.pdbx_description
1 polymer ?
#
loop_
_entity_poly.entity_id
_entity_poly.type
_entity_poly.pdbx_seq_one_letter_code
_entity_poly.pdbx_strand_id
1 'polypeptide(L)' 'MRSPGDSWREVMAKGMMWLGAGAAFVWLVDPIMATVTELDRGRERRELSAEHTLDGGDVLPGFQLPVRDIFAV' A
#
# COMPACT_ATOMS: atom_id res chain seq x y z
N MET A 1 2.87 3.72 6.47
CA MET A 1 2.78 5.14 6.11
C MET A 1 4.18 5.73 6.16
N ARG A 2 4.61 6.44 5.12
CA ARG A 2 5.92 7.11 5.10
C ARG A 2 5.85 8.41 5.91
N SER A 3 6.73 8.56 6.90
CA SER A 3 6.97 9.82 7.62
C SER A 3 8.01 10.69 6.89
N PRO A 4 8.06 12.02 7.11
CA PRO A 4 8.96 12.94 6.39
C PRO A 4 10.47 12.61 6.46
N GLY A 5 10.89 11.78 7.42
CA GLY A 5 12.28 11.31 7.57
C GLY A 5 12.56 9.89 7.04
N ASP A 6 11.53 9.10 6.71
CA ASP A 6 11.73 7.73 6.23
C ASP A 6 12.02 7.76 4.72
N SER A 7 13.11 7.11 4.31
CA SER A 7 13.36 6.87 2.90
C SER A 7 12.35 5.86 2.37
N TRP A 8 11.91 6.03 1.12
CA TRP A 8 10.99 5.08 0.48
C TRP A 8 11.55 3.64 0.51
N ARG A 9 12.88 3.50 0.43
CA ARG A 9 13.57 2.22 0.53
C ARG A 9 13.36 1.52 1.88
N GLU A 10 13.36 2.25 2.99
CA GLU A 10 13.13 1.68 4.32
C GLU A 10 11.67 1.27 4.51
N VAL A 11 10.73 2.09 4.04
CA VAL A 11 9.29 1.76 4.06
C VAL A 11 9.03 0.49 3.25
N MET A 12 9.67 0.38 2.07
CA MET A 12 9.57 -0.82 1.26
C MET A 12 10.18 -2.05 1.92
N ALA A 13 11.35 -1.92 2.55
CA ALA A 13 11.99 -3.01 3.28
C ALA A 13 11.11 -3.53 4.43
N LYS A 14 10.48 -2.62 5.18
CA LYS A 14 9.50 -2.97 6.23
C LYS A 14 8.30 -3.72 5.66
N GLY A 15 7.74 -3.27 4.53
CA GLY A 15 6.61 -3.94 3.87
C GLY A 15 6.95 -5.37 3.43
N MET A 16 8.12 -5.56 2.80
CA MET A 16 8.61 -6.89 2.42
C MET A 16 8.89 -7.79 3.63
N MET A 17 9.43 -7.22 4.72
CA MET A 17 9.65 -7.94 5.97
C MET A 17 8.32 -8.45 6.55
N TRP A 18 7.26 -7.63 6.56
CA TRP A 18 5.95 -8.06 7.06
C TRP A 18 5.32 -9.16 6.21
N LEU A 19 5.43 -9.07 4.88
CA LEU A 19 5.02 -10.16 4.00
C LEU A 19 5.80 -11.45 4.28
N GLY A 20 7.12 -11.36 4.44
CA GLY A 20 7.98 -12.49 4.80
C GLY A 20 7.64 -13.10 6.17
N ALA A 21 7.12 -12.29 7.10
CA ALA A 21 6.65 -12.71 8.42
C ALA A 21 5.22 -13.30 8.40
N GLY A 22 4.58 -13.42 7.24
CA GLY A 22 3.28 -14.08 7.09
C GLY A 22 2.09 -13.14 6.91
N ALA A 23 2.30 -11.83 6.78
CA ALA A 23 1.23 -10.94 6.31
C ALA A 23 0.79 -11.41 4.92
N ALA A 24 -0.52 -11.57 4.74
CA ALA A 24 -1.07 -11.89 3.42
C ALA A 24 -0.88 -10.72 2.44
N PHE A 25 -0.95 -9.50 2.97
CA PHE A 25 -1.14 -8.30 2.18
C PHE A 25 -0.71 -7.04 2.93
N VAL A 26 -0.10 -6.08 2.22
CA VAL A 26 0.40 -4.81 2.78
C VAL A 26 0.16 -3.66 1.80
N TRP A 27 -0.40 -2.54 2.30
CA TRP A 27 -0.42 -1.27 1.59
C TRP A 27 0.63 -0.30 2.16
N LEU A 28 1.45 0.26 1.27
CA LEU A 28 2.42 1.30 1.60
C LEU A 28 1.99 2.61 0.96
N VAL A 29 1.59 3.55 1.80
CA VAL A 29 1.16 4.90 1.39
C VAL A 29 2.38 5.82 1.30
N ASP A 30 2.58 6.42 0.11
CA ASP A 30 3.50 7.54 -0.12
C ASP A 30 2.70 8.85 -0.27
N PRO A 31 2.66 9.71 0.76
CA PRO A 31 1.94 10.98 0.71
C PRO A 31 2.63 12.06 -0.12
N ILE A 32 3.93 11.91 -0.42
CA ILE A 32 4.66 12.88 -1.26
C ILE A 32 4.26 12.68 -2.72
N MET A 33 4.14 11.42 -3.14
CA MET A 33 3.74 11.07 -4.51
C MET A 33 2.23 10.90 -4.68
N ALA A 34 1.46 10.91 -3.58
CA ALA A 34 0.04 10.60 -3.54
C ALA A 34 -0.29 9.23 -4.19
N THR A 35 0.52 8.22 -3.86
CA THR A 35 0.37 6.85 -4.35
C THR A 35 0.29 5.84 -3.21
N VAL A 36 -0.32 4.69 -3.51
CA VAL A 36 -0.31 3.52 -2.64
C VAL A 36 0.32 2.35 -3.37
N THR A 37 1.35 1.75 -2.78
CA THR A 37 1.92 0.50 -3.27
C THR A 37 1.26 -0.67 -2.58
N GLU A 38 0.67 -1.56 -3.37
CA GLU A 38 0.11 -2.82 -2.94
C GLU A 38 1.15 -3.94 -3.06
N LEU A 39 1.31 -4.66 -1.96
CA LEU A 39 2.14 -5.86 -1.88
C LEU A 39 1.28 -7.03 -1.42
N ASP A 40 1.07 -7.99 -2.31
CA ASP A 40 0.31 -9.20 -2.06
C ASP A 40 1.20 -10.44 -2.24
N ARG A 41 1.08 -11.40 -1.34
CA ARG A 41 1.89 -12.61 -1.34
C ARG A 41 1.51 -13.52 -2.51
N GLY A 42 2.28 -13.42 -3.59
CA GLY A 42 2.09 -14.24 -4.80
C GLY A 42 1.55 -13.48 -6.00
N ARG A 43 1.37 -12.16 -5.89
CA ARG A 43 1.11 -11.28 -7.02
C ARG A 43 2.26 -10.30 -7.24
N GLU A 44 2.28 -9.72 -8.43
CA GLU A 44 3.21 -8.64 -8.72
C GLU A 44 2.84 -7.38 -7.92
N ARG A 45 3.86 -6.64 -7.48
CA ARG A 45 3.69 -5.33 -6.84
C ARG A 45 2.90 -4.41 -7.76
N ARG A 46 1.86 -3.76 -7.21
CA ARG A 46 1.09 -2.75 -7.95
C ARG A 46 1.20 -1.39 -7.31
N GLU A 47 1.35 -0.36 -8.13
CA GLU A 47 1.31 1.03 -7.69
C GLU A 47 -0.01 1.64 -8.13
N LEU A 48 -0.73 2.21 -7.17
CA LEU A 48 -2.06 2.75 -7.34
C LEU A 48 -2.01 4.27 -7.13
N SER A 49 -2.36 5.02 -8.17
CA SER A 49 -2.53 6.48 -8.13
C SER A 49 -3.91 6.86 -7.58
N ALA A 50 -4.14 8.16 -7.37
CA ALA A 50 -5.43 8.72 -6.93
C ALA A 50 -6.64 8.37 -7.82
N GLU A 51 -6.42 7.92 -9.06
CA GLU A 51 -7.47 7.46 -9.97
C GLU A 51 -7.98 6.05 -9.65
N HIS A 52 -7.21 5.28 -8.89
CA HIS A 52 -7.52 3.91 -8.55
C HIS A 52 -8.32 3.80 -7.25
N THR A 53 -8.87 2.62 -7.01
CA THR A 53 -9.55 2.22 -5.77
C THR A 53 -8.74 1.09 -5.14
N LEU A 54 -8.45 1.20 -3.84
CA LEU A 54 -7.92 0.10 -3.05
C LEU A 54 -8.99 -0.98 -2.91
N ASP A 55 -8.62 -2.21 -3.23
CA ASP A 55 -9.46 -3.39 -3.11
C ASP A 55 -8.83 -4.36 -2.11
N GLY A 56 -9.62 -4.81 -1.14
CA GLY A 56 -9.16 -5.72 -0.10
C GLY A 56 -8.89 -7.16 -0.54
N GLY A 57 -9.27 -7.50 -1.78
CA GLY A 57 -9.19 -8.83 -2.35
C GLY A 57 -9.86 -9.88 -1.46
N ASP A 58 -9.26 -11.07 -1.46
CA ASP A 58 -9.71 -12.18 -0.61
C ASP A 58 -9.38 -11.96 0.89
N VAL A 59 -8.50 -11.01 1.20
CA VAL A 59 -8.08 -10.71 2.58
C VAL A 59 -9.12 -9.85 3.30
N LEU A 60 -9.75 -8.91 2.58
CA LEU A 60 -10.83 -8.05 3.08
C LEU A 60 -11.96 -7.98 2.03
N PRO A 61 -12.81 -9.01 1.93
CA PRO A 61 -13.85 -9.08 0.92
C PRO A 61 -14.82 -7.90 1.02
N GLY A 62 -15.07 -7.23 -0.12
CA GLY A 62 -15.98 -6.09 -0.22
C GLY A 62 -15.40 -4.75 0.25
N PHE A 63 -14.15 -4.72 0.72
CA PHE A 63 -13.48 -3.46 1.04
C PHE A 63 -13.11 -2.71 -0.24
N GLN A 64 -13.56 -1.46 -0.35
CA GLN A 64 -13.28 -0.55 -1.44
C GLN A 64 -12.99 0.84 -0.85
N LEU A 65 -11.86 1.45 -1.23
CA LEU A 65 -11.50 2.81 -0.81
C LEU A 65 -10.83 3.56 -1.97
N PRO A 66 -11.45 4.62 -2.51
CA PRO A 66 -10.80 5.46 -3.52
C PRO A 66 -9.46 5.99 -3.00
N VAL A 67 -8.38 5.81 -3.76
CA VAL A 67 -7.03 6.20 -3.30
C VAL A 67 -6.95 7.70 -3.05
N ARG A 68 -7.68 8.51 -3.83
CA ARG A 68 -7.78 9.96 -3.62
C ARG A 68 -8.26 10.35 -2.21
N ASP A 69 -9.13 9.55 -1.60
CA ASP A 69 -9.75 9.87 -0.30
C ASP A 69 -8.73 9.73 0.85
N ILE A 70 -7.66 8.95 0.65
CA ILE A 70 -6.54 8.81 1.60
C ILE A 70 -5.75 10.12 1.74
N PHE A 71 -5.74 10.94 0.69
CA PHE A 71 -4.97 12.18 0.61
C PHE A 71 -5.86 13.44 0.66
N ALA A 72 -7.17 13.26 0.75
CA ALA A 72 -8.10 14.36 0.94
C ALA A 72 -7.90 14.94 2.34
N VAL A 73 -7.35 16.16 2.40
CA VAL A 73 -7.19 16.97 3.61
C VAL A 73 -8.01 18.24 3.45
#